data_AF-A0A6J7ZX15-F1
#
_entry.id   AF-A0A6J7ZX15-F1
#
_cell.length_a   1.000
_cell.length_b   1.000
_cell.length_c   1.000
_cell.angle_alpha   90.00
_cell.angle_beta   90.00
_cell.angle_gamma   90.00
#
_symmetry.space_group_name_H-M   'P 1'
#
loop_
_entity.id
_entity.type
_entity.pdbx_description
1 polymer ?
#
loop_
_entity_poly.entity_id
_entity_poly.type
_entity_poly.pdbx_seq_one_letter_code
_entity_poly.pdbx_strand_id
1 'polypeptide(L)'
;MADEGYDALLVTNPQDIIRFYYPNRKALYVIDDFCGTYSINETDLRNWDSVMKRITELIEYKHIKIIVACRLQVYLDEKFESLSVFKINVCNLLSEDLCLSSTEKKSIAAIYLKTEASCIIKYIDLHNCFPLMCKMYHDNPERNISDFFQNPFSAYEVELEQIRIKGCLGKFCALALCVMFNNELEEEVFTEERNTEIRTIIENTCKACRLEKGTTGFTLLNELDSLEHTFIKKIGGAYKTINDKLFDFLSYYFGKYMIQTLIKNGHSDLIKERFVFEREDGMDQFITVIPFEYHDIYIQRIIDDWSNGKVVTVFCNKNMYTPKFKQILHCYLKTLDKTYQNN
;
A
#
# COMPACT_ATOMS: atom_id res chain seq x y z
N MET A 1 46.27 17.96 -9.84
CA MET A 1 44.97 18.66 -9.97
C MET A 1 44.00 17.85 -9.13
N ALA A 2 43.68 18.32 -7.93
CA ALA A 2 42.73 17.63 -7.06
C ALA A 2 41.32 17.98 -7.56
N ASP A 3 40.50 16.96 -7.85
CA ASP A 3 39.13 17.12 -8.29
C ASP A 3 38.38 18.07 -7.34
N GLU A 4 37.82 19.16 -7.87
CA GLU A 4 37.06 20.15 -7.09
C GLU A 4 35.69 19.63 -6.61
N GLY A 5 35.33 18.40 -6.98
CA GLY A 5 34.05 17.76 -6.75
C GLY A 5 33.81 17.25 -5.33
N TYR A 6 32.59 16.80 -5.09
CA TYR A 6 32.18 16.08 -3.89
C TYR A 6 32.17 14.58 -4.20
N ASP A 7 32.67 13.76 -3.29
CA ASP A 7 32.46 12.31 -3.32
C ASP A 7 30.99 12.03 -2.98
N ALA A 8 30.22 11.52 -3.93
CA ALA A 8 28.81 11.18 -3.71
C ALA A 8 28.67 9.78 -3.08
N LEU A 9 28.00 9.72 -1.93
CA LEU A 9 27.81 8.53 -1.12
C LEU A 9 26.32 8.29 -0.91
N LEU A 10 25.80 7.15 -1.39
CA LEU A 10 24.45 6.72 -1.04
C LEU A 10 24.49 6.10 0.35
N VAL A 11 23.62 6.58 1.24
CA VAL A 11 23.55 6.11 2.63
C VAL A 11 22.11 5.76 2.97
N THR A 12 21.94 4.64 3.68
CA THR A 12 20.63 4.15 4.14
C THR A 12 20.45 4.36 5.64
N ASN A 13 21.53 4.33 6.42
CA ASN A 13 21.49 4.58 7.86
C ASN A 13 22.07 5.98 8.19
N PRO A 14 21.42 6.78 9.04
CA PRO A 14 21.93 8.10 9.46
C PRO A 14 23.34 8.06 10.07
N GLN A 15 23.68 6.99 10.77
CA GLN A 15 25.01 6.79 11.37
C GLN A 15 26.12 6.69 10.32
N ASP A 16 25.81 6.28 9.10
CA ASP A 16 26.79 6.13 8.03
C ASP A 16 27.37 7.49 7.60
N ILE A 17 26.61 8.58 7.74
CA ILE A 17 27.11 9.94 7.51
C ILE A 17 28.28 10.24 8.45
N ILE A 18 28.14 9.88 9.73
CA ILE A 18 29.19 10.10 10.74
C ILE A 18 30.35 9.13 10.50
N ARG A 19 30.05 7.87 10.21
CA ARG A 19 31.05 6.81 10.02
C ARG A 19 31.95 7.06 8.80
N PHE A 20 31.38 7.54 7.71
CA PHE A 20 32.09 7.80 6.46
C PHE A 20 32.52 9.26 6.31
N TYR A 21 32.45 10.05 7.37
CA TYR A 21 32.97 11.40 7.37
C TYR A 21 34.51 11.41 7.46
N TYR A 22 35.14 12.12 6.53
CA TYR A 22 36.58 12.39 6.53
C TYR A 22 36.81 13.91 6.46
N PRO A 23 37.41 14.55 7.48
CA PRO A 23 37.53 16.01 7.57
C PRO A 23 38.18 16.71 6.37
N ASN A 24 39.08 16.00 5.68
CA ASN A 24 39.84 16.54 4.55
C ASN A 24 39.24 16.20 3.19
N ARG A 25 38.00 15.67 3.14
CA ARG A 25 37.32 15.31 1.89
C ARG A 25 35.97 16.00 1.80
N LYS A 26 35.63 16.42 0.59
CA LYS A 26 34.28 16.92 0.29
C LYS A 26 33.37 15.73 0.02
N ALA A 27 32.26 15.60 0.74
CA ALA A 27 31.34 14.48 0.61
C ALA A 27 29.89 14.94 0.46
N LEU A 28 29.18 14.35 -0.51
CA LEU A 28 27.75 14.53 -0.71
C LEU A 28 27.05 13.24 -0.30
N TYR A 29 26.29 13.27 0.77
CA TYR A 29 25.48 12.14 1.20
C TYR A 29 24.10 12.23 0.56
N VAL A 30 23.67 11.15 -0.10
CA VAL A 30 22.35 11.04 -0.71
C VAL A 30 21.57 9.97 0.04
N ILE A 31 20.39 10.31 0.51
CA ILE A 31 19.46 9.40 1.18
C ILE A 31 18.20 9.35 0.34
N ASP A 32 17.88 8.14 -0.11
CA ASP A 32 16.62 7.87 -0.77
C ASP A 32 15.60 7.36 0.25
N ASP A 33 14.33 7.71 0.02
CA ASP A 33 13.19 7.34 0.85
C ASP A 33 13.28 7.66 2.36
N PHE A 34 13.58 8.92 2.64
CA PHE A 34 13.84 9.45 3.98
C PHE A 34 12.61 9.37 4.91
N CYS A 35 12.79 8.65 6.02
CA CYS A 35 11.86 8.54 7.17
C CYS A 35 10.46 8.00 6.88
N GLY A 36 10.32 7.12 5.88
CA GLY A 36 9.09 6.33 5.68
C GLY A 36 8.27 6.76 4.48
N THR A 37 7.00 6.35 4.45
CA THR A 37 6.18 6.43 3.23
C THR A 37 4.93 7.27 3.35
N TYR A 38 4.29 7.33 4.52
CA TYR A 38 3.02 8.06 4.69
C TYR A 38 3.08 9.10 5.79
N SER A 39 3.87 8.80 6.80
CA SER A 39 4.14 9.57 8.01
C SER A 39 5.55 9.19 8.46
N ILE A 40 6.12 9.97 9.38
CA ILE A 40 7.41 9.65 9.97
C ILE A 40 7.25 8.47 10.93
N ASN A 41 7.98 7.40 10.64
CA ASN A 41 8.13 6.26 11.53
C ASN A 41 8.92 6.68 12.79
N GLU A 42 8.37 6.39 13.97
CA GLU A 42 9.00 6.76 15.24
C GLU A 42 10.37 6.11 15.47
N THR A 43 10.59 4.91 14.92
CA THR A 43 11.90 4.25 14.99
C THR A 43 12.91 4.97 14.10
N ASP A 44 12.51 5.40 12.91
CA ASP A 44 13.36 6.21 12.04
C ASP A 44 13.66 7.56 12.70
N LEU A 45 12.65 8.19 13.30
CA LEU A 45 12.82 9.41 14.06
C LEU A 45 13.81 9.27 15.20
N ARG A 46 13.69 8.21 16.03
CA ARG A 46 14.65 7.91 17.11
C ARG A 46 16.07 7.69 16.59
N ASN A 47 16.21 6.99 15.46
CA ASN A 47 17.50 6.76 14.83
C ASN A 47 18.14 8.08 14.40
N TRP A 48 17.36 8.96 13.80
CA TRP A 48 17.80 10.31 13.44
C TRP A 48 18.13 11.15 14.67
N ASP A 49 17.24 11.24 15.66
CA ASP A 49 17.42 12.02 16.89
C ASP A 49 18.76 11.73 17.58
N SER A 50 19.17 10.45 17.59
CA SER A 50 20.44 10.03 18.18
C SER A 50 21.69 10.65 17.52
N VAL A 51 21.58 11.05 16.25
CA VAL A 51 22.67 11.62 15.45
C VAL A 51 22.45 13.07 15.02
N MET A 52 21.24 13.61 15.13
CA MET A 52 20.85 14.91 14.58
C MET A 52 21.80 16.01 14.99
N LYS A 53 22.13 16.11 16.28
CA LYS A 53 23.04 17.13 16.78
C LYS A 53 24.38 17.15 16.03
N ARG A 54 24.95 15.97 15.80
CA ARG A 54 26.25 15.82 15.14
C ARG A 54 26.14 16.07 13.64
N ILE A 55 25.04 15.67 13.02
CA ILE A 55 24.77 15.95 11.61
C ILE A 55 24.62 17.47 11.39
N THR A 56 23.89 18.17 12.26
CA THR A 56 23.75 19.62 12.21
C THR A 56 25.12 20.30 12.31
N GLU A 57 25.96 19.91 13.27
CA GLU A 57 27.33 20.41 13.38
C GLU A 57 28.12 20.14 12.09
N LEU A 58 28.01 18.92 11.53
CA LEU A 58 28.70 18.51 10.30
C LEU A 58 28.29 19.31 9.06
N ILE A 59 27.02 19.69 8.94
CA ILE A 59 26.49 20.51 7.83
C ILE A 59 27.06 21.94 7.87
N GLU A 60 27.35 22.48 9.06
CA GLU A 60 27.99 23.80 9.18
C GLU A 60 29.40 23.82 8.58
N TYR A 61 30.08 22.66 8.54
CA TYR A 61 31.35 22.52 7.83
C TYR A 61 31.11 22.44 6.33
N LYS A 62 31.65 23.40 5.58
CA LYS A 62 31.50 23.55 4.11
C LYS A 62 32.05 22.39 3.25
N HIS A 63 32.48 21.30 3.88
CA HIS A 63 32.98 20.09 3.21
C HIS A 63 31.90 19.01 3.07
N ILE A 64 30.72 19.17 3.68
CA ILE A 64 29.65 18.18 3.59
C ILE A 64 28.39 18.78 3.01
N LYS A 65 27.70 17.99 2.19
CA LYS A 65 26.34 18.24 1.75
C LYS A 65 25.50 16.99 1.97
N ILE A 66 24.22 17.18 2.24
CA ILE A 66 23.26 16.09 2.40
C ILE A 66 22.04 16.41 1.55
N ILE A 67 21.62 15.44 0.73
CA ILE A 67 20.36 15.47 -0.02
C ILE A 67 19.51 14.31 0.50
N VAL A 68 18.28 14.63 0.83
CA VAL A 68 17.27 13.65 1.24
C VAL A 68 16.12 13.70 0.25
N ALA A 69 15.72 12.55 -0.26
CA ALA A 69 14.46 12.39 -0.99
C ALA A 69 13.43 11.80 -0.04
N CYS A 70 12.25 12.41 0.08
CA CYS A 70 11.13 11.86 0.85
C CYS A 70 9.85 11.99 0.05
N ARG A 71 8.82 11.26 0.48
CA ARG A 71 7.48 11.43 -0.08
C ARG A 71 6.81 12.65 0.53
N LEU A 72 5.97 13.33 -0.26
CA LEU A 72 5.31 14.58 0.15
C LEU A 72 4.58 14.45 1.49
N GLN A 73 3.86 13.35 1.67
CA GLN A 73 3.10 13.08 2.89
C GLN A 73 3.98 12.92 4.15
N VAL A 74 5.21 12.43 4.01
CA VAL A 74 6.18 12.37 5.12
C VAL A 74 6.68 13.77 5.47
N TYR A 75 6.96 14.58 4.46
CA TYR A 75 7.36 15.99 4.65
C TYR A 75 6.27 16.81 5.36
N LEU A 76 4.99 16.52 5.07
CA LEU A 76 3.83 17.20 5.67
C LEU A 76 3.48 16.72 7.08
N ASP A 77 4.10 15.65 7.55
CA ASP A 77 3.90 15.14 8.91
C ASP A 77 4.41 16.16 9.96
N GLU A 78 3.62 16.40 11.00
CA GLU A 78 3.99 17.28 12.12
C GLU A 78 5.30 16.83 12.81
N LYS A 79 5.57 15.52 12.84
CA LYS A 79 6.80 14.96 13.41
C LYS A 79 8.04 15.40 12.65
N PHE A 80 7.91 15.87 11.40
CA PHE A 80 9.05 16.30 10.56
C PHE A 80 9.68 17.58 11.10
N GLU A 81 9.00 18.32 11.98
CA GLU A 81 9.59 19.49 12.65
C GLU A 81 10.85 19.15 13.45
N SER A 82 10.92 17.96 14.03
CA SER A 82 12.14 17.47 14.71
C SER A 82 13.34 17.28 13.75
N LEU A 83 13.07 17.18 12.45
CA LEU A 83 14.04 17.02 11.36
C LEU A 83 14.19 18.30 10.52
N SER A 84 13.89 19.46 11.11
CA SER A 84 13.87 20.77 10.46
C SER A 84 15.17 21.17 9.73
N VAL A 85 16.32 20.58 10.07
CA VAL A 85 17.58 20.80 9.32
C VAL A 85 17.45 20.44 7.83
N PHE A 86 16.58 19.49 7.49
CA PHE A 86 16.31 19.10 6.10
C PHE A 86 15.30 20.02 5.41
N LYS A 87 14.66 20.94 6.13
CA LYS A 87 13.75 21.96 5.57
C LYS A 87 14.48 23.22 5.08
N ILE A 88 15.81 23.29 5.20
CA ILE A 88 16.59 24.48 4.80
C ILE A 88 16.44 24.76 3.30
N ASN A 89 16.49 23.72 2.46
CA ASN A 89 16.29 23.82 1.02
C ASN A 89 15.38 22.69 0.55
N VAL A 90 14.12 23.02 0.25
CA VAL A 90 13.09 22.04 -0.13
C VAL A 90 12.82 22.12 -1.63
N CYS A 91 12.79 20.96 -2.28
CA CYS A 91 12.46 20.82 -3.70
C CYS A 91 11.23 19.91 -3.81
N ASN A 92 10.08 20.48 -4.18
CA ASN A 92 8.85 19.72 -4.37
C ASN A 92 8.68 19.35 -5.84
N LEU A 93 8.98 18.09 -6.19
CA LEU A 93 8.85 17.56 -7.55
C LEU A 93 7.39 17.44 -8.05
N LEU A 94 6.41 17.73 -7.19
CA LEU A 94 4.99 17.82 -7.56
C LEU A 94 4.49 19.28 -7.66
N SER A 95 5.34 20.25 -7.37
CA SER A 95 5.01 21.66 -7.58
C SER A 95 4.87 21.98 -9.06
N GLU A 96 4.03 22.96 -9.41
CA GLU A 96 3.80 23.35 -10.81
C GLU A 96 5.10 23.69 -11.56
N ASP A 97 6.08 24.28 -10.86
CA ASP A 97 7.35 24.72 -11.43
C ASP A 97 8.35 23.56 -11.68
N LEU A 98 8.21 22.44 -10.97
CA LEU A 98 9.19 21.34 -10.98
C LEU A 98 8.60 20.00 -11.41
N CYS A 99 7.26 19.89 -11.49
CA CYS A 99 6.61 18.70 -11.99
C CYS A 99 6.93 18.51 -13.47
N LEU A 100 6.97 17.25 -13.90
CA LEU A 100 7.19 16.94 -15.30
C LEU A 100 6.08 17.54 -16.16
N SER A 101 6.45 18.44 -17.05
CA SER A 101 5.56 18.97 -18.07
C SER A 101 5.09 17.86 -19.01
N SER A 102 3.93 18.05 -19.65
CA SER A 102 3.46 17.10 -20.68
C SER A 102 4.49 16.93 -21.81
N THR A 103 5.32 17.93 -22.07
CA THR A 103 6.42 17.85 -23.06
C THR A 103 7.54 16.91 -22.59
N GLU A 104 8.01 17.04 -21.35
CA GLU A 104 9.03 16.14 -20.79
C GLU A 104 8.51 14.71 -20.68
N LYS A 105 7.25 14.53 -20.28
CA LYS A 105 6.59 13.22 -20.29
C LYS A 105 6.55 12.62 -21.69
N LYS A 106 6.24 13.40 -22.74
CA LYS A 106 6.32 12.93 -24.14
C LYS A 106 7.75 12.51 -24.51
N SER A 107 8.77 13.24 -24.07
CA SER A 107 10.17 12.88 -24.31
C SER A 107 10.55 11.57 -23.61
N ILE A 108 10.12 11.37 -22.35
CA ILE A 108 10.32 10.11 -21.61
C ILE A 108 9.62 8.96 -22.34
N ALA A 109 8.36 9.16 -22.77
CA ALA A 109 7.62 8.18 -23.55
C ALA A 109 8.34 7.80 -24.84
N ALA A 110 8.89 8.77 -25.57
CA ALA A 110 9.63 8.53 -26.81
C ALA A 110 10.88 7.66 -26.59
N ILE A 111 11.54 7.80 -25.43
CA ILE A 111 12.72 7.00 -25.07
C ILE A 111 12.32 5.55 -24.76
N TYR A 112 11.35 5.35 -23.88
CA TYR A 112 11.01 4.02 -23.36
C TYR A 112 10.08 3.23 -24.30
N LEU A 113 9.10 3.91 -24.91
CA LEU A 113 8.01 3.32 -25.68
C LEU A 113 8.24 3.44 -27.21
N LYS A 114 9.22 4.24 -27.64
CA LYS A 114 9.63 4.41 -29.04
C LYS A 114 8.42 4.71 -29.94
N THR A 115 8.12 3.83 -30.89
CA THR A 115 7.04 3.98 -31.86
C THR A 115 5.64 3.99 -31.24
N GLU A 116 5.48 3.44 -30.04
CA GLU A 116 4.20 3.33 -29.35
C GLU A 116 3.87 4.55 -28.48
N ALA A 117 4.82 5.50 -28.33
CA ALA A 117 4.63 6.70 -27.51
C ALA A 117 3.41 7.55 -27.93
N SER A 118 3.04 7.52 -29.21
CA SER A 118 1.87 8.23 -29.73
C SER A 118 0.54 7.68 -29.20
N CYS A 119 0.47 6.40 -28.85
CA CYS A 119 -0.74 5.73 -28.39
C CYS A 119 -1.19 6.21 -27.00
N ILE A 120 -0.26 6.74 -26.20
CA ILE A 120 -0.48 7.07 -24.79
C ILE A 120 -0.54 8.57 -24.51
N ILE A 121 -0.49 9.43 -25.55
CA ILE A 121 -0.50 10.89 -25.38
C ILE A 121 -1.71 11.37 -24.57
N LYS A 122 -2.87 10.72 -24.74
CA LYS A 122 -4.10 11.00 -23.97
C LYS A 122 -4.04 10.60 -22.49
N TYR A 123 -3.05 9.78 -22.10
CA TYR A 123 -2.90 9.22 -20.76
C TYR A 123 -1.72 9.83 -19.98
N ILE A 124 -0.94 10.70 -20.62
CA ILE A 124 0.31 11.25 -20.08
C ILE A 124 0.14 11.98 -18.74
N ASP A 125 -1.03 12.59 -18.54
CA ASP A 125 -1.33 13.38 -17.33
C ASP A 125 -2.29 12.67 -16.37
N LEU A 126 -2.61 11.39 -16.61
CA LEU A 126 -3.48 10.61 -15.71
C LEU A 126 -2.80 10.21 -14.40
N HIS A 127 -1.48 10.01 -14.42
CA HIS A 127 -0.74 9.44 -13.30
C HIS A 127 0.55 10.20 -13.00
N ASN A 128 0.79 10.50 -11.72
CA ASN A 128 2.01 11.19 -11.27
C ASN A 128 3.25 10.27 -11.28
N CYS A 129 3.07 8.96 -11.48
CA CYS A 129 4.15 7.97 -11.60
C CYS A 129 4.54 7.68 -13.06
N PHE A 130 4.28 8.62 -13.98
CA PHE A 130 4.46 8.42 -15.42
C PHE A 130 5.83 7.85 -15.84
N PRO A 131 6.99 8.34 -15.35
CA PRO A 131 8.28 7.77 -15.72
C PRO A 131 8.43 6.29 -15.31
N LEU A 132 7.90 5.93 -14.14
CA LEU A 132 7.90 4.55 -13.66
C LEU A 132 7.02 3.66 -14.54
N MET A 133 5.84 4.15 -14.96
CA MET A 133 4.97 3.42 -15.89
C MET A 133 5.66 3.17 -17.23
N CYS A 134 6.36 4.17 -17.79
CA CYS A 134 7.15 3.99 -19.00
C CYS A 134 8.19 2.88 -18.87
N LYS A 135 8.91 2.86 -17.74
CA LYS A 135 9.88 1.79 -17.45
C LYS A 135 9.20 0.42 -17.31
N MET A 136 8.12 0.33 -16.54
CA MET A 136 7.40 -0.94 -16.32
C MET A 136 6.86 -1.55 -17.61
N TYR A 137 6.36 -0.72 -18.54
CA TYR A 137 5.94 -1.19 -19.85
C TYR A 137 7.13 -1.61 -20.71
N HIS A 138 8.21 -0.82 -20.72
CA HIS A 138 9.42 -1.16 -21.45
C HIS A 138 10.01 -2.51 -21.03
N ASP A 139 10.02 -2.78 -19.72
CA ASP A 139 10.50 -4.03 -19.15
C ASP A 139 9.56 -5.22 -19.45
N ASN A 140 8.30 -4.98 -19.83
CA ASN A 140 7.31 -6.00 -20.16
C ASN A 140 6.30 -5.53 -21.24
N PRO A 141 6.71 -5.51 -22.53
CA PRO A 141 5.96 -4.88 -23.62
C PRO A 141 4.86 -5.78 -24.20
N GLU A 142 4.62 -6.96 -23.66
CA GLU A 142 3.59 -7.89 -24.16
C GLU A 142 2.15 -7.40 -23.90
N ARG A 143 2.02 -6.35 -23.09
CA ARG A 143 0.74 -5.76 -22.68
C ARG A 143 0.24 -4.80 -23.74
N ASN A 144 -1.09 -4.62 -23.83
CA ASN A 144 -1.62 -3.52 -24.62
C ASN A 144 -1.24 -2.18 -23.98
N ILE A 145 -0.54 -1.33 -24.72
CA ILE A 145 -0.03 -0.06 -24.19
C ILE A 145 -1.14 0.89 -23.73
N SER A 146 -2.26 0.96 -24.45
CA SER A 146 -3.36 1.85 -24.09
C SER A 146 -4.02 1.38 -22.80
N ASP A 147 -4.26 0.08 -22.68
CA ASP A 147 -4.87 -0.51 -21.48
C ASP A 147 -3.96 -0.37 -20.26
N PHE A 148 -2.64 -0.55 -20.43
CA PHE A 148 -1.68 -0.39 -19.34
C PHE A 148 -1.58 1.07 -18.87
N PHE A 149 -1.53 2.05 -19.78
CA PHE A 149 -1.44 3.45 -19.38
C PHE A 149 -2.78 4.05 -18.92
N GLN A 150 -3.90 3.47 -19.35
CA GLN A 150 -5.23 3.79 -18.84
C GLN A 150 -5.51 3.12 -17.49
N ASN A 151 -5.01 1.89 -17.30
CA ASN A 151 -5.24 1.07 -16.13
C ASN A 151 -4.02 0.16 -15.87
N PRO A 152 -2.97 0.69 -15.20
CA PRO A 152 -1.75 -0.05 -14.94
C PRO A 152 -1.96 -1.25 -14.01
N PHE A 153 -3.13 -1.36 -13.39
CA PHE A 153 -3.49 -2.46 -12.50
C PHE A 153 -3.75 -3.78 -13.23
N SER A 154 -3.99 -3.75 -14.55
CA SER A 154 -3.99 -4.95 -15.40
C SER A 154 -2.66 -5.71 -15.33
N ALA A 155 -1.53 -5.01 -15.19
CA ALA A 155 -0.22 -5.62 -15.00
C ALA A 155 -0.11 -6.38 -13.67
N TYR A 156 -0.59 -5.78 -12.58
CA TYR A 156 -0.63 -6.41 -11.27
C TYR A 156 -1.59 -7.61 -11.26
N GLU A 157 -2.71 -7.54 -11.98
CA GLU A 157 -3.65 -8.66 -12.11
C GLU A 157 -3.00 -9.87 -12.79
N VAL A 158 -2.27 -9.66 -13.90
CA VAL A 158 -1.51 -10.72 -14.58
C VAL A 158 -0.47 -11.33 -13.64
N GLU A 159 0.24 -10.50 -12.87
CA GLU A 159 1.27 -10.97 -11.93
C GLU A 159 0.66 -11.80 -10.78
N LEU A 160 -0.46 -11.36 -10.19
CA LEU A 160 -1.19 -12.13 -9.17
C LEU A 160 -1.70 -13.47 -9.71
N GLU A 161 -2.19 -13.49 -10.95
CA GLU A 161 -2.60 -14.72 -11.62
C GLU A 161 -1.40 -15.66 -11.85
N GLN A 162 -0.23 -15.14 -12.21
CA GLN A 162 0.98 -15.94 -12.32
C GLN A 162 1.44 -16.51 -10.98
N ILE A 163 1.38 -15.73 -9.88
CA ILE A 163 1.67 -16.21 -8.53
C ILE A 163 0.76 -17.41 -8.19
N ARG A 164 -0.52 -17.31 -8.54
CA ARG A 164 -1.50 -18.39 -8.31
C ARG A 164 -1.23 -19.64 -9.15
N ILE A 165 -0.99 -19.48 -10.45
CA ILE A 165 -0.77 -20.59 -11.39
C ILE A 165 0.55 -21.32 -11.11
N LYS A 166 1.61 -20.59 -10.75
CA LYS A 166 2.94 -21.16 -10.43
C LYS A 166 2.96 -21.88 -9.07
N GLY A 167 1.85 -21.91 -8.34
CA GLY A 167 1.75 -22.58 -7.04
C GLY A 167 2.41 -21.81 -5.90
N CYS A 168 2.72 -20.52 -6.08
CA CYS A 168 3.26 -19.64 -5.05
C CYS A 168 2.15 -19.14 -4.09
N LEU A 169 1.33 -20.06 -3.59
CA LEU A 169 0.14 -19.76 -2.80
C LEU A 169 0.46 -19.06 -1.46
N GLY A 170 1.69 -19.23 -0.95
CA GLY A 170 2.19 -18.50 0.22
C GLY A 170 2.18 -16.99 0.01
N LYS A 171 2.79 -16.52 -1.08
CA LYS A 171 2.78 -15.10 -1.50
C LYS A 171 1.37 -14.56 -1.71
N PHE A 172 0.54 -15.35 -2.37
CA PHE A 172 -0.86 -14.99 -2.61
C PHE A 172 -1.63 -14.79 -1.29
N CYS A 173 -1.44 -15.71 -0.34
CA CYS A 173 -2.04 -15.62 0.99
C CYS A 173 -1.50 -14.46 1.81
N ALA A 174 -0.19 -14.22 1.75
CA ALA A 174 0.46 -13.08 2.39
C ALA A 174 -0.17 -11.74 1.94
N LEU A 175 -0.36 -11.54 0.63
CA LEU A 175 -1.05 -10.36 0.10
C LEU A 175 -2.52 -10.27 0.54
N ALA A 176 -3.22 -11.41 0.60
CA ALA A 176 -4.60 -11.44 1.10
C ALA A 176 -4.67 -11.02 2.57
N LEU A 177 -3.70 -11.42 3.40
CA LEU A 177 -3.62 -11.00 4.80
C LEU A 177 -3.39 -9.49 4.92
N CYS A 178 -2.53 -8.89 4.10
CA CYS A 178 -2.40 -7.42 4.07
C CYS A 178 -3.75 -6.73 3.83
N VAL A 179 -4.60 -7.30 2.97
CA VAL A 179 -5.97 -6.79 2.75
C VAL A 179 -6.86 -7.04 3.97
N MET A 180 -6.86 -8.24 4.55
CA MET A 180 -7.68 -8.58 5.73
C MET A 180 -7.43 -7.63 6.89
N PHE A 181 -6.17 -7.26 7.11
CA PHE A 181 -5.72 -6.35 8.16
C PHE A 181 -5.69 -4.88 7.71
N ASN A 182 -6.43 -4.52 6.66
CA ASN A 182 -6.60 -3.13 6.20
C ASN A 182 -5.30 -2.36 5.97
N ASN A 183 -4.29 -3.03 5.41
CA ASN A 183 -2.96 -2.46 5.18
C ASN A 183 -2.14 -2.16 6.46
N GLU A 184 -2.51 -2.77 7.58
CA GLU A 184 -1.88 -2.61 8.89
C GLU A 184 -1.50 -3.99 9.46
N LEU A 185 -0.80 -4.79 8.67
CA LEU A 185 -0.40 -6.14 9.06
C LEU A 185 0.93 -6.12 9.82
N GLU A 186 0.86 -6.11 11.14
CA GLU A 186 2.03 -6.15 12.02
C GLU A 186 2.71 -7.54 12.03
N GLU A 187 4.02 -7.61 12.24
CA GLU A 187 4.78 -8.86 12.36
C GLU A 187 4.32 -9.66 13.59
N GLU A 188 3.99 -8.98 14.68
CA GLU A 188 3.55 -9.61 15.93
C GLU A 188 2.31 -10.49 15.72
N VAL A 189 1.46 -10.16 14.75
CA VAL A 189 0.27 -10.94 14.34
C VAL A 189 0.61 -12.41 14.06
N PHE A 190 1.81 -12.69 13.53
CA PHE A 190 2.25 -14.04 13.20
C PHE A 190 2.85 -14.81 14.39
N THR A 191 3.10 -14.13 15.50
CA THR A 191 3.71 -14.69 16.73
C THR A 191 2.74 -14.68 17.93
N GLU A 192 1.64 -13.95 17.84
CA GLU A 192 0.63 -13.80 18.89
C GLU A 192 -0.25 -15.06 19.01
N GLU A 193 0.21 -16.05 19.79
CA GLU A 193 -0.51 -17.31 19.97
C GLU A 193 -1.81 -17.18 20.79
N ARG A 194 -1.93 -16.11 21.59
CA ARG A 194 -3.02 -15.91 22.55
C ARG A 194 -4.28 -15.27 21.94
N ASN A 195 -4.15 -14.58 20.82
CA ASN A 195 -5.29 -13.94 20.16
C ASN A 195 -5.99 -14.93 19.21
N THR A 196 -7.07 -15.55 19.69
CA THR A 196 -7.84 -16.55 18.94
C THR A 196 -8.54 -15.96 17.72
N GLU A 197 -8.90 -14.68 17.74
CA GLU A 197 -9.54 -14.00 16.61
C GLU A 197 -8.54 -13.85 15.45
N ILE A 198 -7.36 -13.31 15.73
CA ILE A 198 -6.27 -13.18 14.75
C ILE A 198 -5.92 -14.52 14.11
N ARG A 199 -5.76 -15.57 14.93
CA ARG A 199 -5.48 -16.92 14.42
C ARG A 199 -6.58 -17.42 13.50
N THR A 200 -7.83 -17.18 13.86
CA THR A 200 -8.98 -17.57 13.04
C THR A 200 -8.95 -16.84 11.69
N ILE A 201 -8.58 -15.55 11.66
CA ILE A 201 -8.41 -14.78 10.42
C ILE A 201 -7.31 -15.41 9.55
N ILE A 202 -6.14 -15.72 10.13
CA ILE A 202 -5.02 -16.32 9.41
C ILE A 202 -5.40 -17.69 8.85
N GLU A 203 -5.99 -18.56 9.67
CA GLU A 203 -6.40 -19.92 9.28
C GLU A 203 -7.48 -19.89 8.18
N ASN A 204 -8.49 -19.02 8.31
CA ASN A 204 -9.53 -18.85 7.31
C ASN A 204 -8.96 -18.32 5.99
N THR A 205 -8.03 -17.38 6.05
CA THR A 205 -7.35 -16.84 4.86
C THR A 205 -6.49 -17.90 4.17
N CYS A 206 -5.69 -18.65 4.94
CA CYS A 206 -4.89 -19.76 4.41
C CYS A 206 -5.77 -20.81 3.71
N LYS A 207 -6.89 -21.18 4.35
CA LYS A 207 -7.86 -22.11 3.79
C LYS A 207 -8.50 -21.58 2.50
N ALA A 208 -8.85 -20.29 2.47
CA ALA A 208 -9.39 -19.65 1.27
C ALA A 208 -8.36 -19.63 0.12
N CYS A 209 -7.07 -19.50 0.44
CA CYS A 209 -5.96 -19.56 -0.52
C CYS A 209 -5.53 -20.99 -0.90
N ARG A 210 -6.18 -22.02 -0.34
CA ARG A 210 -5.86 -23.45 -0.56
C ARG A 210 -4.43 -23.83 -0.15
N LEU A 211 -3.88 -23.16 0.87
CA LEU A 211 -2.61 -23.57 1.46
C LEU A 211 -2.74 -24.89 2.22
N GLU A 212 -1.68 -25.70 2.20
CA GLU A 212 -1.63 -26.98 2.91
C GLU A 212 -1.73 -26.78 4.44
N LYS A 213 -2.25 -27.80 5.13
CA LYS A 213 -2.25 -27.82 6.60
C LYS A 213 -0.80 -27.87 7.09
N GLY A 214 -0.33 -26.80 7.72
CA GLY A 214 1.02 -26.71 8.27
C GLY A 214 1.79 -25.44 7.92
N THR A 215 1.24 -24.55 7.10
CA THR A 215 1.82 -23.22 6.89
C THR A 215 1.92 -22.47 8.21
N THR A 216 3.14 -22.16 8.63
CA THR A 216 3.40 -21.46 9.89
C THR A 216 3.34 -19.94 9.67
N GLY A 217 3.11 -19.18 10.74
CA GLY A 217 3.21 -17.72 10.69
C GLY A 217 4.58 -17.25 10.18
N PHE A 218 5.66 -17.94 10.57
CA PHE A 218 7.01 -17.70 10.06
C PHE A 218 7.14 -17.91 8.54
N THR A 219 6.46 -18.92 7.99
CA THR A 219 6.44 -19.12 6.53
C THR A 219 5.79 -17.93 5.83
N LEU A 220 4.65 -17.45 6.35
CA LEU A 220 3.95 -16.30 5.76
C LEU A 220 4.75 -15.00 5.87
N LEU A 221 5.49 -14.80 6.98
CA LEU A 221 6.44 -13.69 7.13
C LEU A 221 7.51 -13.70 6.04
N ASN A 222 8.15 -14.85 5.78
CA ASN A 222 9.15 -14.95 4.72
C ASN A 222 8.55 -14.67 3.32
N GLU A 223 7.30 -15.07 3.09
CA GLU A 223 6.62 -14.78 1.83
C GLU A 223 6.33 -13.28 1.70
N LEU A 224 5.93 -12.61 2.78
CA LEU A 224 5.78 -11.15 2.84
C LEU A 224 7.12 -10.45 2.55
N ASP A 225 8.20 -10.83 3.24
CA ASP A 225 9.53 -10.25 2.98
C ASP A 225 9.95 -10.43 1.51
N SER A 226 9.60 -11.55 0.88
CA SER A 226 9.89 -11.79 -0.54
C SER A 226 9.09 -10.90 -1.51
N LEU A 227 8.02 -10.27 -1.03
CA LEU A 227 7.15 -9.35 -1.77
C LEU A 227 7.51 -7.87 -1.50
N GLU A 228 8.50 -7.62 -0.65
CA GLU A 228 9.00 -6.28 -0.39
C GLU A 228 9.51 -5.63 -1.68
N HIS A 229 9.24 -4.34 -1.83
CA HIS A 229 9.56 -3.53 -3.02
C HIS A 229 8.82 -3.89 -4.32
N THR A 230 7.99 -4.94 -4.34
CA THR A 230 7.13 -5.30 -5.50
C THR A 230 5.64 -5.01 -5.24
N PHE A 231 5.09 -5.55 -4.15
CA PHE A 231 3.70 -5.31 -3.75
C PHE A 231 3.60 -4.61 -2.41
N ILE A 232 4.53 -4.93 -1.50
CA ILE A 232 4.49 -4.45 -0.13
C ILE A 232 5.81 -3.75 0.25
N LYS A 233 5.78 -3.09 1.40
CA LYS A 233 6.89 -2.45 2.07
C LYS A 233 6.74 -2.71 3.56
N LYS A 234 7.87 -2.77 4.27
CA LYS A 234 7.88 -2.97 5.71
C LYS A 234 8.23 -1.65 6.41
N ILE A 235 7.38 -1.21 7.33
CA ILE A 235 7.58 0.03 8.10
C ILE A 235 7.31 -0.27 9.56
N GLY A 236 8.34 -0.12 10.41
CA GLY A 236 8.19 -0.25 11.86
C GLY A 236 7.64 -1.61 12.32
N GLY A 237 7.99 -2.70 11.62
CA GLY A 237 7.47 -4.04 11.92
C GLY A 237 6.10 -4.33 11.30
N ALA A 238 5.51 -3.42 10.53
CA ALA A 238 4.25 -3.64 9.82
C ALA A 238 4.43 -3.69 8.31
N TYR A 239 3.74 -4.63 7.67
CA TYR A 239 3.65 -4.76 6.22
C TYR A 239 2.49 -3.94 5.67
N LYS A 240 2.79 -3.10 4.68
CA LYS A 240 1.82 -2.28 3.95
C LYS A 240 2.05 -2.41 2.45
N THR A 241 1.04 -2.22 1.61
CA THR A 241 1.23 -2.07 0.17
C THR A 241 2.13 -0.89 -0.14
N ILE A 242 2.80 -0.92 -1.30
CA ILE A 242 3.71 0.17 -1.70
C ILE A 242 2.98 1.51 -1.86
N ASN A 243 1.73 1.49 -2.31
CA ASN A 243 0.87 2.67 -2.38
C ASN A 243 -0.61 2.31 -2.14
N ASP A 244 -1.44 3.32 -1.87
CA ASP A 244 -2.86 3.13 -1.50
C ASP A 244 -3.71 2.66 -2.66
N LYS A 245 -3.39 3.07 -3.90
CA LYS A 245 -4.11 2.57 -5.07
C LYS A 245 -3.85 1.10 -5.35
N LEU A 246 -2.66 0.60 -5.03
CA LEU A 246 -2.37 -0.82 -5.04
C LEU A 246 -3.19 -1.55 -3.96
N PHE A 247 -3.37 -0.96 -2.78
CA PHE A 247 -4.25 -1.53 -1.76
C PHE A 247 -5.71 -1.57 -2.22
N ASP A 248 -6.21 -0.50 -2.84
CA ASP A 248 -7.56 -0.45 -3.43
C ASP A 248 -7.73 -1.59 -4.45
N PHE A 249 -6.77 -1.72 -5.36
CA PHE A 249 -6.76 -2.79 -6.35
C PHE A 249 -6.73 -4.19 -5.71
N LEU A 250 -5.84 -4.45 -4.74
CA LEU A 250 -5.76 -5.75 -4.06
C LEU A 250 -7.06 -6.07 -3.32
N SER A 251 -7.64 -5.07 -2.64
CA SER A 251 -8.93 -5.18 -1.96
C SER A 251 -10.05 -5.60 -2.91
N TYR A 252 -10.08 -5.00 -4.10
CA TYR A 252 -11.01 -5.37 -5.17
C TYR A 252 -10.75 -6.76 -5.74
N TYR A 253 -9.49 -7.07 -6.05
CA TYR A 253 -9.08 -8.35 -6.62
C TYR A 253 -9.41 -9.52 -5.68
N PHE A 254 -9.01 -9.44 -4.42
CA PHE A 254 -9.37 -10.44 -3.41
C PHE A 254 -10.87 -10.41 -3.09
N GLY A 255 -11.51 -9.24 -3.17
CA GLY A 255 -12.96 -9.08 -3.06
C GLY A 255 -13.74 -9.88 -4.11
N LYS A 256 -13.18 -10.12 -5.30
CA LYS A 256 -13.74 -11.05 -6.29
C LYS A 256 -13.42 -12.51 -5.99
N TYR A 257 -12.21 -12.77 -5.51
CA TYR A 257 -11.68 -14.13 -5.40
C TYR A 257 -12.16 -14.87 -4.13
N MET A 258 -12.27 -14.16 -3.01
CA MET A 258 -12.53 -14.75 -1.68
C MET A 258 -13.51 -13.90 -0.86
N ILE A 259 -14.55 -13.38 -1.51
CA ILE A 259 -15.51 -12.44 -0.93
C ILE A 259 -16.09 -12.88 0.42
N GLN A 260 -16.49 -14.15 0.53
CA GLN A 260 -17.06 -14.68 1.76
C GLN A 260 -16.06 -14.60 2.92
N THR A 261 -14.80 -14.94 2.68
CA THR A 261 -13.75 -14.90 3.70
C THR A 261 -13.45 -13.45 4.08
N LEU A 262 -13.40 -12.54 3.10
CA LEU A 262 -13.18 -11.11 3.33
C LEU A 262 -14.31 -10.49 4.16
N ILE A 263 -15.57 -10.68 3.78
CA ILE A 263 -16.71 -10.14 4.54
C ILE A 263 -16.70 -10.67 5.98
N LYS A 264 -16.41 -11.96 6.19
CA LYS A 264 -16.43 -12.57 7.53
C LYS A 264 -15.26 -12.13 8.42
N ASN A 265 -14.06 -11.97 7.86
CA ASN A 265 -12.83 -11.87 8.66
C ASN A 265 -12.07 -10.54 8.46
N GLY A 266 -12.32 -9.81 7.39
CA GLY A 266 -11.60 -8.57 7.08
C GLY A 266 -11.95 -7.45 8.04
N HIS A 267 -11.08 -6.45 8.14
CA HIS A 267 -11.28 -5.28 8.99
C HIS A 267 -12.60 -4.55 8.68
N SER A 268 -13.27 -4.03 9.70
CA SER A 268 -14.59 -3.42 9.52
C SER A 268 -14.56 -2.17 8.63
N ASP A 269 -13.49 -1.36 8.67
CA ASP A 269 -13.36 -0.19 7.80
C ASP A 269 -13.20 -0.57 6.32
N LEU A 270 -12.47 -1.64 6.02
CA LEU A 270 -12.39 -2.20 4.67
C LEU A 270 -13.78 -2.56 4.15
N ILE A 271 -14.57 -3.29 4.96
CA ILE A 271 -15.91 -3.73 4.58
C ILE A 271 -16.87 -2.55 4.38
N LYS A 272 -16.76 -1.55 5.24
CA LYS A 272 -17.53 -0.29 5.17
C LYS A 272 -17.21 0.53 3.92
N GLU A 273 -15.95 0.56 3.49
CA GLU A 273 -15.47 1.48 2.43
C GLU A 273 -15.39 0.85 1.04
N ARG A 274 -15.18 -0.47 0.94
CA ARG A 274 -14.88 -1.15 -0.32
C ARG A 274 -15.96 -2.09 -0.82
N PHE A 275 -17.00 -2.37 -0.02
CA PHE A 275 -18.07 -3.30 -0.39
C PHE A 275 -19.41 -2.59 -0.41
N VAL A 276 -20.15 -2.73 -1.51
CA VAL A 276 -21.46 -2.09 -1.70
C VAL A 276 -22.47 -3.05 -2.31
N PHE A 277 -23.77 -2.80 -2.11
CA PHE A 277 -24.82 -3.61 -2.75
C PHE A 277 -25.07 -3.22 -4.21
N GLU A 278 -24.88 -1.95 -4.54
CA GLU A 278 -25.16 -1.39 -5.87
C GLU A 278 -24.06 -0.36 -6.19
N ARG A 279 -23.65 -0.29 -7.47
CA ARG A 279 -22.66 0.69 -7.92
C ARG A 279 -23.37 1.98 -8.31
N GLU A 280 -22.91 3.11 -7.79
CA GLU A 280 -23.38 4.45 -8.14
C GLU A 280 -22.41 5.12 -9.13
N ASP A 281 -22.91 6.10 -9.88
CA ASP A 281 -22.09 6.89 -10.79
C ASP A 281 -20.99 7.66 -10.04
N GLY A 282 -19.76 7.62 -10.56
CA GLY A 282 -18.61 8.29 -9.95
C GLY A 282 -17.90 7.50 -8.84
N MET A 283 -18.36 6.29 -8.52
CA MET A 283 -17.64 5.38 -7.63
C MET A 283 -16.29 4.94 -8.21
N ASP A 284 -15.30 4.77 -7.33
CA ASP A 284 -13.98 4.23 -7.70
C ASP A 284 -14.12 2.83 -8.33
N GLN A 285 -13.32 2.56 -9.37
CA GLN A 285 -13.37 1.29 -10.10
C GLN A 285 -13.07 0.07 -9.22
N PHE A 286 -12.34 0.26 -8.11
CA PHE A 286 -11.95 -0.77 -7.15
C PHE A 286 -12.93 -0.95 -5.98
N ILE A 287 -14.17 -0.49 -6.12
CA ILE A 287 -15.26 -0.88 -5.22
C ILE A 287 -15.86 -2.21 -5.67
N THR A 288 -15.99 -3.14 -4.72
CA THR A 288 -16.58 -4.47 -4.88
C THR A 288 -18.09 -4.41 -4.67
N VAL A 289 -18.85 -4.82 -5.69
CA VAL A 289 -20.30 -5.01 -5.56
C VAL A 289 -20.56 -6.41 -5.01
N ILE A 290 -21.32 -6.50 -3.92
CA ILE A 290 -21.62 -7.75 -3.23
C ILE A 290 -22.67 -8.54 -4.02
N PRO A 291 -22.35 -9.73 -4.53
CA PRO A 291 -23.31 -10.62 -5.18
C PRO A 291 -24.41 -11.06 -4.20
N PHE A 292 -25.59 -11.35 -4.74
CA PHE A 292 -26.80 -11.67 -3.97
C PHE A 292 -26.59 -12.82 -2.97
N GLU A 293 -25.84 -13.84 -3.37
CA GLU A 293 -25.55 -15.02 -2.56
C GLU A 293 -24.72 -14.73 -1.29
N TYR A 294 -24.10 -13.55 -1.18
CA TYR A 294 -23.34 -13.13 -0.01
C TYR A 294 -24.03 -12.04 0.81
N HIS A 295 -25.25 -11.63 0.45
CA HIS A 295 -26.00 -10.58 1.16
C HIS A 295 -26.24 -10.96 2.62
N ASP A 296 -26.69 -12.17 2.89
CA ASP A 296 -26.94 -12.65 4.26
C ASP A 296 -25.67 -12.69 5.11
N ILE A 297 -24.53 -13.04 4.50
CA ILE A 297 -23.22 -13.06 5.17
C ILE A 297 -22.81 -11.62 5.53
N TYR A 298 -23.07 -10.66 4.66
CA TYR A 298 -22.81 -9.25 4.96
C TYR A 298 -23.71 -8.73 6.08
N ILE A 299 -25.00 -9.04 6.06
CA ILE A 299 -25.92 -8.65 7.14
C ILE A 299 -25.47 -9.24 8.47
N GLN A 300 -25.13 -10.54 8.50
CA GLN A 300 -24.60 -11.19 9.70
C GLN A 300 -23.34 -10.48 10.19
N ARG A 301 -22.41 -10.12 9.28
CA ARG A 301 -21.20 -9.37 9.65
C ARG A 301 -21.51 -8.03 10.32
N ILE A 302 -22.49 -7.28 9.82
CA ILE A 302 -22.89 -6.00 10.43
C ILE A 302 -23.49 -6.21 11.82
N ILE A 303 -24.26 -7.28 12.02
CA ILE A 303 -24.81 -7.66 13.34
C ILE A 303 -23.67 -8.04 14.30
N ASP A 304 -22.68 -8.79 13.82
CA ASP A 304 -21.51 -9.18 14.61
C ASP A 304 -20.68 -7.95 15.02
N ASP A 305 -20.41 -7.03 14.09
CA ASP A 305 -19.68 -5.80 14.37
C ASP A 305 -20.44 -4.91 15.38
N TRP A 306 -21.77 -4.81 15.27
CA TRP A 306 -22.59 -4.15 16.28
C TRP A 306 -22.44 -4.82 17.65
N SER A 307 -22.59 -6.14 17.70
CA SER A 307 -22.58 -6.93 18.94
C SER A 307 -21.23 -6.86 19.65
N ASN A 308 -20.16 -6.70 18.88
CA ASN A 308 -18.79 -6.53 19.37
C ASN A 308 -18.42 -5.07 19.67
N GLY A 309 -19.40 -4.15 19.71
CA GLY A 309 -19.20 -2.76 20.14
C GLY A 309 -18.63 -1.83 19.07
N LYS A 310 -18.51 -2.24 17.80
CA LYS A 310 -18.04 -1.41 16.67
C LYS A 310 -19.15 -0.51 16.13
N VAL A 311 -19.89 0.13 17.03
CA VAL A 311 -21.11 0.90 16.74
C VAL A 311 -20.83 2.03 15.75
N VAL A 312 -19.73 2.78 15.94
CA VAL A 312 -19.34 3.88 15.05
C VAL A 312 -19.11 3.38 13.62
N THR A 313 -18.35 2.30 13.44
CA THR A 313 -18.06 1.73 12.12
C THR A 313 -19.33 1.28 11.40
N VAL A 314 -20.27 0.68 12.15
CA VAL A 314 -21.58 0.27 11.63
C VAL A 314 -22.36 1.50 11.15
N PHE A 315 -22.59 2.50 12.01
CA PHE A 315 -23.37 3.68 11.62
C PHE A 315 -22.69 4.59 10.60
N CYS A 316 -21.37 4.55 10.45
CA CYS A 316 -20.65 5.22 9.37
C CYS A 316 -20.68 4.45 8.05
N ASN A 317 -21.28 3.25 8.01
CA ASN A 317 -21.40 2.46 6.79
C ASN A 317 -22.50 3.01 5.87
N LYS A 318 -22.08 3.51 4.70
CA LYS A 318 -22.98 4.10 3.70
C LYS A 318 -24.07 3.13 3.25
N ASN A 319 -23.77 1.82 3.21
CA ASN A 319 -24.75 0.82 2.79
C ASN A 319 -26.00 0.82 3.66
N MET A 320 -25.88 1.11 4.97
CA MET A 320 -27.03 1.11 5.88
C MET A 320 -28.14 2.08 5.48
N TYR A 321 -27.77 3.15 4.77
CA TYR A 321 -28.70 4.20 4.37
C TYR A 321 -29.33 3.94 3.00
N THR A 322 -28.85 2.93 2.26
CA THR A 322 -29.38 2.59 0.94
C THR A 322 -30.75 1.90 1.05
N PRO A 323 -31.68 2.13 0.10
CA PRO A 323 -32.94 1.40 0.04
C PRO A 323 -32.74 -0.11 -0.08
N LYS A 324 -31.71 -0.52 -0.83
CA LYS A 324 -31.37 -1.92 -1.08
C LYS A 324 -31.02 -2.67 0.20
N PHE A 325 -30.14 -2.09 1.03
CA PHE A 325 -29.77 -2.69 2.31
C PHE A 325 -30.98 -2.89 3.23
N LYS A 326 -31.84 -1.87 3.34
CA LYS A 326 -33.06 -1.94 4.18
C LYS A 326 -33.98 -3.08 3.74
N GLN A 327 -34.11 -3.28 2.43
CA GLN A 327 -34.89 -4.39 1.88
C GLN A 327 -34.26 -5.75 2.23
N ILE A 328 -32.95 -5.90 2.06
CA ILE A 328 -32.22 -7.14 2.36
C ILE A 328 -32.31 -7.46 3.85
N LEU A 329 -32.05 -6.49 4.72
CA LEU A 329 -32.14 -6.64 6.17
C LEU A 329 -33.54 -7.09 6.60
N HIS A 330 -34.59 -6.49 6.04
CA HIS A 330 -35.97 -6.90 6.32
C HIS A 330 -36.26 -8.35 5.91
N CYS A 331 -35.79 -8.77 4.73
CA CYS A 331 -35.92 -10.16 4.27
C CYS A 331 -35.15 -11.12 5.20
N TYR A 332 -33.95 -10.75 5.61
CA TYR A 332 -33.10 -11.53 6.51
C TYR A 332 -33.78 -11.75 7.87
N LEU A 333 -34.27 -10.68 8.51
CA LEU A 333 -34.96 -10.74 9.80
C LEU A 333 -36.23 -11.60 9.75
N LYS A 334 -37.04 -11.48 8.69
CA LYS A 334 -38.22 -12.35 8.49
C LYS A 334 -37.87 -13.83 8.37
N THR A 335 -36.70 -14.14 7.82
CA THR A 335 -36.25 -15.52 7.66
C THR A 335 -35.85 -16.11 9.02
N LEU A 336 -35.19 -15.31 9.87
CA LEU A 336 -34.89 -15.70 11.25
C LEU A 336 -36.17 -15.97 12.07
N ASP A 337 -37.17 -15.08 12.01
CA ASP A 337 -38.42 -15.23 12.76
C ASP A 337 -39.17 -16.54 12.41
N LYS A 338 -39.20 -16.93 11.13
CA LYS A 338 -39.80 -18.20 10.69
C LYS A 338 -39.03 -19.42 11.19
N THR A 339 -37.72 -19.28 11.41
CA THR A 339 -36.89 -20.38 11.91
C THR A 339 -37.08 -20.55 13.42
N TYR A 340 -37.32 -19.46 14.15
CA TYR A 340 -37.67 -19.49 15.57
C TYR A 340 -39.09 -19.98 15.87
N GLN A 341 -40.03 -19.86 14.93
CA GLN A 341 -41.40 -20.38 15.09
C GLN A 341 -41.55 -21.88 14.77
N ASN A 342 -40.56 -22.49 14.11
CA ASN A 342 -40.56 -23.90 13.72
C ASN A 342 -39.64 -24.79 14.58
N ASN A 343 -38.99 -24.20 15.59
CA ASN A 343 -38.30 -24.89 16.69
C ASN A 343 -39.09 -24.65 17.99
#